data_AF-A0A973IZS0-F1
#
_entry.id   AF-A0A973IZS0-F1
#
_cell.length_a   1.000
_cell.length_b   1.000
_cell.length_c   1.000
_cell.angle_alpha   90.00
_cell.angle_beta   90.00
_cell.angle_gamma   90.00
#
_symmetry.space_group_name_H-M   'P 1'
#
loop_
_entity.id
_entity.type
_entity.pdbx_description
1 polymer ?
#
loop_
_entity_poly.entity_id
_entity_poly.type
_entity_poly.pdbx_seq_one_letter_code
_entity_poly.pdbx_strand_id
1 'polypeptide(L)' 'ISHGVGVERIIPINSPNIESVTVLKRGKARRAKLFYLRKRTGKAALKVKERKTQNAQ' A
#
# COMPACT_ATOMS: atom_id res chain seq x y z
N ILE A 1 6.31 -3.33 7.59
CA ILE A 1 7.57 -3.61 8.30
C ILE A 1 7.25 -4.70 9.29
N SER A 2 7.95 -5.82 9.21
CA SER A 2 7.91 -6.84 10.26
C SER A 2 9.24 -6.76 10.99
N HIS A 3 9.21 -6.44 12.29
CA HIS A 3 10.43 -6.39 13.12
C HIS A 3 11.61 -5.59 12.53
N GLY A 4 11.34 -4.39 11.99
CA GLY A 4 12.38 -3.53 11.39
C GLY A 4 12.77 -3.86 9.95
N VAL A 5 12.33 -5.00 9.39
CA VAL A 5 12.64 -5.42 8.02
C VAL A 5 11.49 -5.08 7.06
N GLY A 6 11.85 -4.55 5.88
CA GLY A 6 10.91 -4.32 4.78
C GLY A 6 10.52 -5.64 4.12
N VAL A 7 9.22 -5.96 4.09
CA VAL A 7 8.69 -7.21 3.50
C VAL A 7 7.72 -6.86 2.39
N GLU A 8 7.89 -7.49 1.23
CA GLU A 8 6.95 -7.44 0.11
C GLU A 8 6.29 -8.82 -0.05
N ARG A 9 4.98 -8.85 -0.36
CA ARG A 9 4.23 -10.09 -0.56
C ARG A 9 3.40 -10.01 -1.83
N ILE A 10 3.41 -11.09 -2.60
CA ILE A 10 2.50 -11.32 -3.72
C ILE A 10 1.39 -12.23 -3.20
N ILE A 11 0.15 -11.79 -3.35
CA ILE A 11 -1.03 -12.47 -2.81
C ILE A 11 -1.93 -12.85 -4.00
N PRO A 12 -2.11 -14.16 -4.29
CA PRO A 12 -3.07 -14.61 -5.30
C PRO A 12 -4.51 -14.34 -4.84
N ILE A 13 -5.38 -13.92 -5.77
CA ILE A 13 -6.77 -13.52 -5.45
C ILE A 13 -7.62 -14.70 -4.96
N ASN A 14 -7.35 -15.91 -5.47
CA ASN A 14 -8.11 -17.13 -5.21
C ASN A 14 -7.38 -18.12 -4.29
N SER A 15 -6.42 -17.64 -3.48
CA SER A 15 -5.71 -18.52 -2.55
C SER A 15 -6.61 -18.90 -1.36
N PRO A 16 -6.66 -20.20 -0.97
CA PRO A 16 -7.45 -20.65 0.18
C PRO A 16 -6.91 -20.14 1.53
N ASN A 17 -5.68 -19.61 1.55
CA ASN A 17 -5.05 -19.09 2.78
C ASN A 17 -5.50 -17.65 3.12
N ILE A 18 -6.46 -17.08 2.39
CA ILE A 18 -6.93 -15.71 2.54
C ILE A 18 -8.42 -15.73 2.80
N GLU A 19 -8.84 -15.15 3.92
CA GLU A 19 -10.25 -14.99 4.26
C GLU A 19 -10.89 -13.80 3.52
N SER A 20 -10.29 -12.61 3.64
CA SER A 20 -10.80 -11.40 2.98
C SER A 20 -9.73 -10.33 2.79
N VAL A 21 -9.97 -9.43 1.83
CA VAL A 21 -9.13 -8.25 1.57
C VAL A 21 -9.98 -7.00 1.76
N THR A 22 -9.67 -6.21 2.79
CA THR A 22 -10.36 -4.95 3.08
C THR A 22 -9.48 -3.75 2.75
N VAL A 23 -10.08 -2.70 2.17
CA VAL A 23 -9.37 -1.46 1.84
C VAL A 23 -9.37 -0.55 3.07
N LEU A 24 -8.25 -0.52 3.79
CA LEU A 24 -8.10 0.35 4.96
C LEU A 24 -8.03 1.84 4.57
N LYS A 25 -7.24 2.18 3.54
CA LYS A 25 -6.99 3.56 3.11
C LYS A 25 -6.74 3.66 1.61
N ARG A 26 -7.21 4.75 1.00
CA ARG A 26 -7.00 5.04 -0.44
C ARG A 26 -5.88 6.08 -0.62
N GLY A 27 -4.80 5.68 -1.29
CA GLY A 27 -3.70 6.57 -1.69
C GLY A 27 -3.85 7.09 -3.13
N LYS A 28 -3.31 8.27 -3.42
CA LYS A 28 -3.15 8.82 -4.77
C LYS A 28 -1.72 8.57 -5.26
N ALA A 29 -1.52 7.51 -6.03
CA ALA A 29 -0.28 7.26 -6.76
C ALA A 29 -0.35 7.83 -8.18
N ARG A 30 0.80 8.21 -8.75
CA ARG A 30 0.92 8.63 -10.16
C ARG A 30 1.26 7.49 -11.11
N ARG A 31 1.81 6.38 -10.58
CA ARG A 31 2.30 5.23 -11.34
C ARG A 31 1.57 3.97 -10.87
N ALA A 32 1.25 3.05 -11.78
CA ALA A 32 0.64 1.76 -11.44
C ALA A 32 1.60 0.85 -10.67
N LYS A 33 2.88 0.81 -11.06
CA LYS A 33 3.94 0.06 -10.35
C LYS A 33 4.63 0.95 -9.32
N LEU A 34 4.67 0.50 -8.07
CA LEU A 34 5.19 1.27 -6.92
C LEU A 34 6.64 0.93 -6.55
N PHE A 35 7.45 0.41 -7.47
CA PHE A 35 8.85 0.01 -7.20
C PHE A 35 9.73 1.16 -6.67
N TYR A 36 9.35 2.41 -6.94
CA TYR A 36 10.06 3.57 -6.42
C TYR A 36 10.01 3.67 -4.89
N LEU A 37 9.06 3.00 -4.23
CA LEU A 37 8.98 2.96 -2.77
C LEU A 37 10.16 2.21 -2.15
N ARG A 38 10.76 1.24 -2.87
CA ARG A 38 11.94 0.48 -2.42
C ARG A 38 13.16 1.36 -2.17
N LYS A 39 13.30 2.45 -2.94
CA LYS A 39 14.43 3.39 -2.85
C LYS A 39 14.20 4.51 -1.83
N ARG A 40 12.98 4.63 -1.29
CA ARG A 40 12.65 5.65 -0.30
C ARG A 40 12.93 5.11 1.10
N THR A 41 13.22 6.02 2.03
CA THR A 41 13.46 5.68 3.44
C THR A 41 12.40 6.32 4.35
N GLY A 42 12.25 5.77 5.55
CA GLY A 42 11.35 6.28 6.58
C GLY A 42 9.87 6.28 6.18
N LYS A 43 9.11 7.27 6.68
CA LYS A 43 7.65 7.38 6.48
C LYS A 43 7.26 7.50 4.99
N ALA A 44 8.15 7.99 4.13
CA ALA A 44 7.92 8.17 2.71
C ALA A 44 7.96 6.86 1.89
N ALA A 45 8.60 5.82 2.42
CA ALA A 45 8.60 4.47 1.83
C ALA A 45 7.30 3.71 2.17
N LEU A 46 6.72 4.02 3.33
CA LEU A 46 5.60 3.27 3.89
C LEU A 46 4.24 3.71 3.35
N LYS A 47 4.09 4.98 3.01
CA LYS A 47 2.79 5.55 2.68
C LYS A 47 2.84 6.35 1.39
N VAL A 48 1.94 6.02 0.47
CA VAL A 48 1.59 6.88 -0.65
C VAL A 48 0.71 8.01 -0.12
N LYS A 49 0.82 9.22 -0.69
CA LYS A 49 0.01 10.38 -0.31
C LYS A 49 -1.47 10.01 -0.34
N GLU A 50 -2.18 10.24 0.76
CA GLU A 50 -3.60 9.91 0.86
C GLU A 50 -4.42 10.70 -0.17
N ARG A 51 -5.43 10.06 -0.75
CA ARG A 51 -6.40 10.74 -1.61
C ARG A 51 -7.36 11.49 -0.69
N LYS A 52 -7.18 12.81 -0.56
CA LYS A 52 -8.17 13.68 0.06
C LYS A 52 -9.40 13.71 -0.85
N THR A 53 -10.44 12.96 -0.50
CA THR A 53 -11.76 13.13 -1.12
C THR A 53 -12.32 14.41 -0.54
N GLN A 54 -12.29 15.50 -1.31
CA GLN A 54 -13.12 16.67 -1.04
C GLN A 54 -14.51 16.36 -1.57
N ASN A 55 -15.26 15.55 -0.84
CA ASN A 55 -16.71 15.55 -1.02
C ASN A 55 -17.25 16.43 0.09
N ALA A 56 -17.35 17.71 -0.24
CA ALA A 56 -18.26 18.61 0.41
C ALA A 56 -19.68 18.07 0.18
N GLN A 57 -20.37 17.79 1.28
CA GLN A 57 -21.80 17.97 1.44
C GLN A 57 -21.97 18.72 2.75
#